data_AF-A0AAN4YKN1-F1
#
_entry.id   AF-A0AAN4YKN1-F1
#
_cell.length_a   1.000
_cell.length_b   1.000
_cell.length_c   1.000
_cell.angle_alpha   90.00
_cell.angle_beta   90.00
_cell.angle_gamma   90.00
#
_symmetry.space_group_name_H-M   'P 1'
#
loop_
_entity.id
_entity.type
_entity.pdbx_description
1 polymer ?
#
loop_
_entity_poly.entity_id
_entity_poly.type
_entity_poly.pdbx_seq_one_letter_code
_entity_poly.pdbx_strand_id
1 'polypeptide(L)'
;MWGIKDPERNLVVKIDFFILSFCCVTYFFNYLDRSNLSNAYVSGMKEELAFHGNQLNVINTVFTVGYIIGQVPSNLALTYFRPRIFFPAMVLFWGALTMVTAAVHNPQGIMAIRFFLGLAEASTFSGTHYILGSWYTERELGKRSGIFTASGLAGTMFGGFIQTGIHSSLDGVRGLSGWRWLFIVSTFVSILDQESMFTSTRLMA
;
A
#
# COMPACT_ATOMS: atom_id res chain seq x y z
N MET A 1 5.52 -9.82 30.30
CA MET A 1 5.12 -8.86 29.23
C MET A 1 3.88 -9.31 28.47
N TRP A 2 3.59 -10.61 28.38
CA TRP A 2 2.34 -11.19 27.86
C TRP A 2 1.80 -12.20 28.88
N GLY A 3 0.64 -11.92 29.49
CA GLY A 3 0.03 -12.75 30.54
C GLY A 3 -0.82 -13.90 29.99
N ILE A 4 -0.31 -14.64 29.02
CA ILE A 4 -1.02 -15.76 28.34
C ILE A 4 -0.26 -17.06 28.62
N LYS A 5 -0.98 -18.14 28.95
CA LYS A 5 -0.44 -19.48 29.24
C LYS A 5 0.29 -20.08 28.03
N ASP A 6 1.29 -20.91 28.31
CA ASP A 6 2.38 -21.33 27.40
C ASP A 6 2.01 -21.90 26.01
N PRO A 7 0.93 -22.69 25.79
CA PRO A 7 0.62 -23.19 24.45
C PRO A 7 -0.02 -22.14 23.51
N GLU A 8 -0.81 -21.21 24.05
CA GLU A 8 -1.44 -20.13 23.26
C GLU A 8 -0.43 -19.04 22.90
N ARG A 9 0.56 -18.80 23.77
CA ARG A 9 1.61 -17.79 23.54
C ARG A 9 2.44 -18.09 22.29
N ASN A 10 2.81 -19.35 22.05
CA ASN A 10 3.57 -19.73 20.84
C ASN A 10 2.72 -19.59 19.57
N LEU A 11 1.41 -19.85 19.66
CA LEU A 11 0.48 -19.64 18.55
C LEU A 11 0.33 -18.15 18.23
N VAL A 12 0.11 -17.31 19.25
CA VAL A 12 -0.03 -15.85 19.12
C VAL A 12 1.25 -15.22 18.59
N VAL A 13 2.44 -15.65 19.04
CA VAL A 13 3.72 -15.16 18.51
C VAL A 13 3.92 -15.56 17.04
N LYS A 14 3.50 -16.77 16.66
CA LYS A 14 3.58 -17.21 15.25
C LYS A 14 2.61 -16.41 14.37
N ILE A 15 1.40 -16.16 14.85
CA ILE A 15 0.39 -15.34 14.16
C ILE A 15 0.86 -13.87 14.08
N ASP A 16 1.42 -13.31 15.15
CA ASP A 16 2.02 -11.97 15.16
C ASP A 16 3.16 -11.89 14.13
N PHE A 17 4.08 -12.84 14.14
CA PHE A 17 5.23 -12.78 13.24
C PHE A 17 4.84 -12.86 11.76
N PHE A 18 3.79 -13.62 11.41
CA PHE A 18 3.36 -13.76 10.02
C PHE A 18 2.29 -12.76 9.61
N ILE A 19 1.17 -12.69 10.33
CA ILE A 19 0.03 -11.84 9.96
C ILE A 19 0.32 -10.38 10.26
N LEU A 20 0.83 -10.04 11.45
CA LEU A 20 1.07 -8.64 11.81
C LEU A 20 2.19 -8.04 10.99
N SER A 21 3.32 -8.76 10.82
CA SER A 21 4.41 -8.29 9.95
C SER A 21 3.94 -8.07 8.52
N PHE A 22 3.17 -9.01 7.95
CA PHE A 22 2.62 -8.86 6.61
C PHE A 22 1.71 -7.63 6.47
N CYS A 23 0.78 -7.45 7.41
CA CYS A 23 -0.11 -6.29 7.42
C CYS A 23 0.69 -4.98 7.53
N CYS A 24 1.72 -4.95 8.37
CA CYS A 24 2.60 -3.80 8.53
C CYS A 24 3.38 -3.50 7.24
N VAL A 25 3.93 -4.51 6.57
CA VAL A 25 4.68 -4.32 5.34
C VAL A 25 3.77 -3.87 4.20
N THR A 26 2.59 -4.47 4.05
CA THR A 26 1.61 -4.03 3.05
C THR A 26 1.18 -2.58 3.29
N TYR A 27 0.94 -2.20 4.54
CA TYR A 27 0.54 -0.83 4.89
C TYR A 27 1.68 0.18 4.73
N PHE A 28 2.90 -0.24 5.03
CA PHE A 28 4.12 0.50 4.73
C PHE A 28 4.20 0.82 3.23
N PHE A 29 3.98 -0.16 2.34
CA PHE A 29 3.98 0.07 0.89
C PHE A 29 2.85 0.95 0.40
N ASN A 30 1.65 0.85 0.99
CA ASN A 30 0.54 1.75 0.65
C ASN A 30 0.89 3.21 0.96
N TYR A 31 1.44 3.47 2.15
CA TYR A 31 1.89 4.82 2.51
C TYR A 31 3.10 5.27 1.68
N LEU A 32 3.99 4.34 1.33
CA LEU A 32 5.09 4.61 0.42
C LEU A 32 4.57 5.09 -0.94
N ASP A 33 3.58 4.44 -1.56
CA ASP A 33 3.02 4.87 -2.85
C ASP A 33 2.30 6.23 -2.77
N ARG A 34 1.58 6.48 -1.67
CA ARG A 34 1.00 7.81 -1.42
C ARG A 34 2.08 8.88 -1.38
N SER A 35 3.17 8.61 -0.68
CA SER A 35 4.31 9.52 -0.61
C SER A 35 5.01 9.68 -1.97
N ASN A 36 5.10 8.60 -2.76
CA ASN A 36 5.75 8.58 -4.06
C ASN A 36 5.12 9.56 -5.05
N LEU A 37 3.82 9.84 -4.98
CA LEU A 37 3.19 10.85 -5.83
C LEU A 37 3.69 12.28 -5.53
N SER A 38 3.66 12.68 -4.26
CA SER A 38 4.12 14.01 -3.83
C SER A 38 5.61 14.20 -4.13
N ASN A 39 6.37 13.12 -3.94
CA ASN A 39 7.77 12.99 -4.27
C ASN A 39 8.01 13.15 -5.78
N ALA A 40 7.37 12.31 -6.61
CA ALA A 40 7.41 12.38 -8.06
C ALA A 40 7.08 13.78 -8.61
N TYR A 41 6.06 14.42 -8.03
CA TYR A 41 5.65 15.78 -8.40
C TYR A 41 6.78 16.80 -8.29
N VAL A 42 7.58 16.73 -7.22
CA VAL A 42 8.72 17.64 -6.99
C VAL A 42 9.96 17.22 -7.81
N SER A 43 10.07 15.95 -8.19
CA SER A 43 11.18 15.40 -9.00
C SER A 43 11.01 15.55 -10.52
N GLY A 44 10.20 16.49 -11.01
CA GLY A 44 10.09 16.80 -12.44
C GLY A 44 8.82 16.28 -13.14
N MET A 45 7.96 15.54 -12.44
CA MET A 45 6.66 15.12 -12.99
C MET A 45 5.76 16.33 -13.30
N LYS A 46 5.90 17.42 -12.54
CA LYS A 46 5.16 18.67 -12.76
C LYS A 46 5.50 19.30 -14.11
N GLU A 47 6.79 19.38 -14.43
CA GLU A 47 7.30 19.98 -15.67
C GLU A 47 7.03 19.08 -16.88
N GLU A 48 7.19 17.75 -16.75
CA GLU A 48 6.99 16.81 -17.84
C GLU A 48 5.52 16.68 -18.27
N LEU A 49 4.59 16.69 -17.31
CA LEU A 49 3.14 16.57 -17.59
C LEU A 49 2.41 17.91 -17.67
N ALA A 50 3.15 19.02 -17.66
CA ALA A 50 2.60 20.38 -17.68
C ALA A 50 1.49 20.59 -16.62
N PHE A 51 1.79 20.21 -15.38
CA PHE A 51 0.86 20.43 -14.27
C PHE A 51 0.65 21.92 -14.01
N HIS A 52 -0.61 22.34 -13.90
CA HIS A 52 -0.99 23.73 -13.64
C HIS A 52 -1.74 23.88 -12.32
N GLY A 53 -1.36 24.90 -11.54
CA GLY A 53 -2.09 25.34 -10.35
C GLY A 53 -2.29 24.25 -9.30
N ASN A 54 -3.55 24.01 -8.90
CA ASN A 54 -3.93 23.14 -7.78
C ASN A 54 -4.19 21.67 -8.18
N GLN A 55 -3.74 21.23 -9.36
CA GLN A 55 -4.04 19.89 -9.88
C GLN A 55 -3.48 18.76 -9.01
N LEU A 56 -2.33 18.93 -8.36
CA LEU A 56 -1.81 17.94 -7.40
C LEU A 56 -2.77 17.71 -6.22
N ASN A 57 -3.35 18.80 -5.70
CA ASN A 57 -4.31 18.72 -4.61
C ASN A 57 -5.62 18.05 -5.09
N VAL A 58 -6.06 18.36 -6.32
CA VAL A 58 -7.20 17.68 -6.94
C VAL A 58 -6.94 16.18 -7.05
N ILE A 59 -5.75 15.74 -7.48
CA ILE A 59 -5.40 14.31 -7.53
C ILE A 59 -5.50 13.65 -6.15
N ASN A 60 -4.92 14.27 -5.12
CA ASN A 60 -4.99 13.76 -3.75
C ASN A 60 -6.44 13.72 -3.22
N THR A 61 -7.25 14.71 -3.57
CA THR A 61 -8.66 14.76 -3.21
C THR A 61 -9.44 13.64 -3.90
N VAL A 62 -9.23 13.43 -5.20
CA VAL A 62 -9.87 12.36 -5.98
C VAL A 62 -9.49 10.98 -5.44
N PHE A 63 -8.22 10.77 -5.10
CA PHE A 63 -7.77 9.57 -4.41
C PHE A 63 -8.51 9.37 -3.09
N THR A 64 -8.62 10.42 -2.27
CA THR A 64 -9.31 10.36 -0.97
C THR A 64 -10.80 10.04 -1.14
N VAL A 65 -11.46 10.63 -2.14
CA VAL A 65 -12.86 10.34 -2.47
C VAL A 65 -13.02 8.88 -2.91
N GLY A 66 -12.14 8.38 -3.80
CA GLY A 66 -12.13 6.98 -4.20
C GLY A 66 -11.90 6.04 -3.03
N TYR A 67 -11.01 6.41 -2.10
CA TYR A 67 -10.74 5.66 -0.88
C TYR A 67 -11.95 5.59 0.06
N ILE A 68 -12.63 6.72 0.30
CA ILE A 68 -13.86 6.75 1.12
C ILE A 68 -14.96 5.90 0.49
N ILE A 69 -15.17 6.07 -0.83
CA ILE A 69 -16.16 5.28 -1.56
C ILE A 69 -15.80 3.80 -1.52
N GLY A 70 -14.51 3.45 -1.61
CA GLY A 70 -14.01 2.07 -1.60
C GLY A 70 -14.07 1.38 -0.25
N GLN A 71 -14.10 2.12 0.86
CA GLN A 71 -14.18 1.52 2.20
C GLN A 71 -15.48 0.75 2.41
N VAL A 72 -16.61 1.32 1.99
CA VAL A 72 -17.94 0.69 2.12
C VAL A 72 -18.06 -0.64 1.36
N PRO A 73 -17.79 -0.72 0.04
CA PRO A 73 -17.85 -1.96 -0.71
C PRO A 73 -16.76 -2.92 -0.29
N SER A 74 -15.58 -2.45 0.12
CA SER A 74 -14.54 -3.35 0.65
C SER A 74 -14.98 -4.02 1.95
N ASN A 75 -15.59 -3.26 2.87
CA ASN A 75 -16.10 -3.81 4.12
C ASN A 75 -17.24 -4.82 3.88
N LEU A 76 -18.14 -4.53 2.94
CA LEU A 76 -19.19 -5.47 2.53
C LEU A 76 -18.62 -6.69 1.79
N ALA A 77 -17.63 -6.52 0.92
CA ALA A 77 -17.00 -7.63 0.21
C ALA A 77 -16.35 -8.63 1.18
N LEU A 78 -15.83 -8.17 2.33
CA LEU A 78 -15.26 -9.03 3.36
C LEU A 78 -16.28 -9.93 4.07
N THR A 79 -17.58 -9.61 4.01
CA THR A 79 -18.63 -10.49 4.53
C THR A 79 -19.08 -11.54 3.51
N TYR A 80 -18.89 -11.30 2.21
CA TYR A 80 -19.31 -12.22 1.14
C TYR A 80 -18.17 -13.06 0.53
N PHE A 81 -16.95 -12.51 0.44
CA PHE A 81 -15.81 -13.15 -0.22
C PHE A 81 -14.77 -13.65 0.79
N ARG A 82 -14.13 -14.79 0.46
CA ARG A 82 -13.05 -15.33 1.27
C ARG A 82 -11.87 -14.35 1.29
N PRO A 83 -11.46 -13.82 2.46
CA PRO A 83 -10.42 -12.80 2.55
C PRO A 83 -9.08 -13.24 1.94
N ARG A 84 -8.79 -14.55 2.00
CA ARG A 84 -7.60 -15.18 1.39
C ARG A 84 -7.45 -14.93 -0.11
N ILE A 85 -8.53 -14.74 -0.85
CA ILE A 85 -8.51 -14.52 -2.31
C ILE A 85 -8.72 -13.04 -2.64
N PHE A 86 -9.54 -12.36 -1.83
CA PHE A 86 -9.87 -10.95 -2.03
C PHE A 86 -8.66 -10.04 -1.86
N PHE A 87 -7.85 -10.23 -0.81
CA PHE A 87 -6.71 -9.34 -0.56
C PHE A 87 -5.63 -9.40 -1.63
N PRO A 88 -5.14 -10.59 -2.05
CA PRO A 88 -4.11 -10.61 -3.07
C PRO A 88 -4.62 -10.09 -4.43
N ALA A 89 -5.89 -10.34 -4.76
CA ALA A 89 -6.50 -9.81 -5.98
C ALA A 89 -6.51 -8.26 -5.96
N MET A 90 -6.87 -7.66 -4.83
CA MET A 90 -6.87 -6.20 -4.68
C MET A 90 -5.47 -5.60 -4.70
N VAL A 91 -4.48 -6.27 -4.11
CA VAL A 91 -3.08 -5.79 -4.17
C VAL A 91 -2.49 -5.95 -5.57
N LEU A 92 -2.81 -7.02 -6.29
CA LEU A 92 -2.44 -7.16 -7.71
C LEU A 92 -3.10 -6.09 -8.58
N PHE A 93 -4.38 -5.78 -8.32
CA PHE A 93 -5.09 -4.72 -9.02
C PHE A 93 -4.48 -3.35 -8.72
N TRP A 94 -4.15 -3.07 -7.46
CA TRP A 94 -3.43 -1.87 -7.04
C TRP A 94 -2.07 -1.77 -7.73
N GLY A 95 -1.26 -2.83 -7.72
CA GLY A 95 0.04 -2.86 -8.38
C GLY A 95 -0.07 -2.64 -9.89
N ALA A 96 -1.05 -3.24 -10.56
CA ALA A 96 -1.31 -3.01 -11.97
C ALA A 96 -1.62 -1.52 -12.26
N LEU A 97 -2.46 -0.88 -11.43
CA LEU A 97 -2.77 0.54 -11.56
C LEU A 97 -1.54 1.43 -11.32
N THR A 98 -0.68 1.09 -10.36
CA THR A 98 0.58 1.81 -10.14
C THR A 98 1.52 1.69 -11.33
N MET A 99 1.63 0.53 -11.97
CA MET A 99 2.39 0.38 -13.22
C MET A 99 1.81 1.22 -14.35
N VAL A 100 0.48 1.25 -14.51
CA VAL A 100 -0.19 2.07 -15.51
C VAL A 100 0.08 3.57 -15.26
N THR A 101 0.17 3.98 -13.99
CA THR A 101 0.52 5.36 -13.60
C THR A 101 1.90 5.78 -14.16
N ALA A 102 2.88 4.88 -14.17
CA ALA A 102 4.22 5.15 -14.71
C ALA A 102 4.23 5.37 -16.25
N ALA A 103 3.20 4.89 -16.95
CA ALA A 103 3.06 5.01 -18.40
C ALA A 103 2.20 6.22 -18.83
N VAL A 104 1.65 7.00 -17.89
CA VAL A 104 0.74 8.11 -18.22
C VAL A 104 1.50 9.39 -18.55
N HIS A 105 1.00 10.11 -19.56
CA HIS A 105 1.60 11.35 -20.07
C HIS A 105 0.69 12.57 -19.85
N ASN A 106 -0.51 12.36 -19.27
CA ASN A 106 -1.51 13.40 -19.07
C ASN A 106 -1.96 13.48 -17.59
N PRO A 107 -2.11 14.68 -17.01
CA PRO A 107 -2.51 14.85 -15.61
C PRO A 107 -3.92 14.29 -15.32
N GLN A 108 -4.84 14.38 -16.29
CA GLN A 108 -6.19 13.82 -16.16
C GLN A 108 -6.19 12.29 -16.08
N GLY A 109 -5.28 11.62 -16.81
CA GLY A 109 -5.14 10.17 -16.75
C GLY A 109 -4.69 9.71 -15.37
N ILE A 110 -3.79 10.46 -14.74
CA ILE A 110 -3.36 10.19 -13.35
C ILE A 110 -4.51 10.37 -12.37
N MET A 111 -5.34 11.41 -12.54
CA MET A 111 -6.53 11.60 -11.69
C MET A 111 -7.47 10.38 -11.75
N ALA A 112 -7.76 9.88 -12.95
CA ALA A 112 -8.62 8.71 -13.14
C ALA A 112 -8.01 7.45 -12.51
N ILE A 113 -6.73 7.18 -12.77
CA ILE A 113 -6.05 6.00 -12.19
C ILE A 113 -6.01 6.11 -10.66
N ARG A 114 -5.77 7.31 -10.13
CA ARG A 114 -5.72 7.55 -8.68
C ARG A 114 -7.08 7.36 -8.00
N PHE A 115 -8.18 7.61 -8.69
CA PHE A 115 -9.51 7.27 -8.19
C PHE A 115 -9.65 5.75 -8.00
N PHE A 116 -9.32 4.96 -9.02
CA PHE A 116 -9.38 3.50 -8.95
C PHE A 116 -8.35 2.93 -7.97
N LEU A 117 -7.19 3.56 -7.85
CA LEU A 117 -6.15 3.19 -6.89
C LEU A 117 -6.67 3.37 -5.46
N GLY A 118 -7.30 4.51 -5.17
CA GLY A 118 -7.95 4.77 -3.88
C GLY A 118 -9.04 3.75 -3.56
N LEU A 119 -9.86 3.40 -4.56
CA LEU A 119 -10.90 2.37 -4.43
C LEU A 119 -10.31 1.00 -4.04
N ALA A 120 -9.21 0.59 -4.69
CA ALA A 120 -8.53 -0.66 -4.42
C ALA A 120 -7.85 -0.65 -3.04
N GLU A 121 -7.17 0.45 -2.71
CA GLU A 121 -6.39 0.61 -1.47
C GLU A 121 -7.26 0.64 -0.21
N ALA A 122 -8.53 1.04 -0.34
CA ALA A 122 -9.50 0.98 0.76
C ALA A 122 -9.73 -0.44 1.32
N SER A 123 -9.50 -1.46 0.49
CA SER A 123 -9.61 -2.86 0.91
C SER A 123 -8.50 -3.27 1.88
N THR A 124 -7.31 -2.66 1.78
CA THR A 124 -6.16 -2.98 2.63
C THR A 124 -6.44 -2.64 4.10
N PHE A 125 -7.00 -1.45 4.36
CA PHE A 125 -7.25 -0.99 5.72
C PHE A 125 -8.38 -1.78 6.40
N SER A 126 -9.54 -1.85 5.73
CA SER A 126 -10.71 -2.60 6.22
C SER A 126 -10.38 -4.08 6.36
N GLY A 127 -9.59 -4.59 5.43
CA GLY A 127 -9.14 -5.96 5.39
C GLY A 127 -8.21 -6.37 6.49
N THR A 128 -7.19 -5.55 6.72
CA THR A 128 -6.26 -5.75 7.83
C THR A 128 -7.02 -5.75 9.15
N HIS A 129 -7.91 -4.79 9.37
CA HIS A 129 -8.70 -4.73 10.61
C HIS A 129 -9.64 -5.93 10.78
N TYR A 130 -10.19 -6.46 9.68
CA TYR A 130 -10.99 -7.68 9.71
C TYR A 130 -10.15 -8.90 10.12
N ILE A 131 -8.95 -9.07 9.55
CA ILE A 131 -8.03 -10.14 9.93
C ILE A 131 -7.62 -9.97 11.39
N LEU A 132 -7.17 -8.78 11.79
CA LEU A 132 -6.76 -8.51 13.17
C LEU A 132 -7.90 -8.79 14.16
N GLY A 133 -9.13 -8.39 13.84
CA GLY A 133 -10.30 -8.66 14.69
C GLY A 133 -10.72 -10.13 14.75
N SER A 134 -10.39 -10.94 13.75
CA SER A 134 -10.70 -12.37 13.72
C SER A 134 -9.72 -13.21 14.55
N TRP A 135 -8.46 -12.78 14.65
CA TRP A 135 -7.38 -13.53 15.30
C TRP A 135 -6.99 -13.01 16.68
N TYR A 136 -7.30 -11.75 17.01
CA TYR A 136 -6.89 -11.11 18.26
C TYR A 136 -8.06 -10.67 19.14
N THR A 137 -7.85 -10.71 20.45
CA THR A 137 -8.81 -10.19 21.43
C THR A 137 -8.76 -8.67 21.53
N GLU A 138 -9.87 -8.02 21.92
CA GLU A 138 -10.00 -6.55 22.02
C GLU A 138 -8.89 -5.89 22.85
N ARG A 139 -8.42 -6.58 23.91
CA ARG A 139 -7.36 -6.09 24.81
C ARG A 139 -6.00 -5.98 24.13
N GLU A 140 -5.78 -6.73 23.07
CA GLU A 140 -4.50 -6.81 22.37
C GLU A 140 -4.53 -6.05 21.04
N LEU A 141 -5.73 -5.93 20.45
CA LEU A 141 -5.99 -5.25 19.18
C LEU A 141 -5.48 -3.81 19.18
N GLY A 142 -5.69 -3.06 20.27
CA GLY A 142 -5.28 -1.66 20.36
C GLY A 142 -3.76 -1.46 20.21
N LYS A 143 -2.94 -2.32 20.83
CA LYS A 143 -1.48 -2.24 20.72
C LYS A 143 -0.99 -2.61 19.31
N ARG A 144 -1.58 -3.66 18.72
CA ARG A 144 -1.24 -4.14 17.38
C ARG A 144 -1.66 -3.17 16.28
N SER A 145 -2.84 -2.54 16.41
CA SER A 145 -3.30 -1.47 15.53
C SER A 145 -2.39 -0.23 15.61
N GLY A 146 -1.84 0.06 16.79
CA GLY A 146 -0.80 1.08 16.95
C GLY A 146 0.47 0.78 16.16
N ILE A 147 0.99 -0.46 16.23
CA ILE A 147 2.16 -0.91 15.45
C ILE A 147 1.85 -0.85 13.95
N PHE A 148 0.68 -1.31 13.53
CA PHE A 148 0.22 -1.21 12.15
C PHE A 148 0.21 0.24 11.66
N THR A 149 -0.36 1.17 12.43
CA THR A 149 -0.37 2.59 12.07
C THR A 149 1.04 3.17 11.99
N ALA A 150 1.92 2.81 12.93
CA ALA A 150 3.32 3.23 12.93
C ALA A 150 4.08 2.76 11.68
N SER A 151 3.78 1.56 11.17
CA SER A 151 4.39 1.05 9.92
C SER A 151 4.04 1.91 8.70
N GLY A 152 2.82 2.45 8.63
CA GLY A 152 2.42 3.37 7.56
C GLY A 152 3.20 4.70 7.63
N LEU A 153 3.35 5.27 8.83
CA LEU A 153 4.16 6.47 9.03
C LEU A 153 5.63 6.25 8.66
N ALA A 154 6.19 5.10 9.03
CA ALA A 154 7.52 4.70 8.59
C ALA A 154 7.61 4.65 7.06
N GLY A 155 6.61 4.09 6.38
CA GLY A 155 6.53 4.06 4.92
C GLY A 155 6.67 5.44 4.28
N THR A 156 5.93 6.43 4.78
CA THR A 156 6.07 7.82 4.30
C THR A 156 7.46 8.39 4.55
N MET A 157 8.07 8.11 5.71
CA MET A 157 9.43 8.59 6.01
C MET A 157 10.46 8.01 5.04
N PHE A 158 10.41 6.71 4.76
CA PHE A 158 11.33 6.05 3.83
C PHE A 158 11.09 6.44 2.37
N GLY A 159 9.86 6.77 1.99
CA GLY A 159 9.51 7.15 0.62
C GLY A 159 10.36 8.28 0.04
N GLY A 160 10.64 9.32 0.84
CA GLY A 160 11.50 10.44 0.41
C GLY A 160 12.98 10.02 0.21
N PHE A 161 13.49 9.13 1.05
CA PHE A 161 14.85 8.59 0.90
C PHE A 161 14.98 7.71 -0.34
N ILE A 162 14.00 6.83 -0.58
CA ILE A 162 13.97 5.97 -1.78
C ILE A 162 13.87 6.82 -3.04
N GLN A 163 13.01 7.84 -3.06
CA GLN A 163 12.91 8.78 -4.17
C GLN A 163 14.23 9.50 -4.42
N THR A 164 14.88 10.03 -3.40
CA THR A 164 16.15 10.76 -3.56
C THR A 164 17.23 9.83 -4.13
N GLY A 165 17.29 8.57 -3.67
CA GLY A 165 18.19 7.56 -4.21
C GLY A 165 17.90 7.21 -5.67
N ILE A 166 16.62 7.07 -6.04
CA ILE A 166 16.21 6.77 -7.42
C ILE A 166 16.46 7.97 -8.34
N HIS A 167 16.12 9.18 -7.91
CA HIS A 167 16.34 10.38 -8.70
C HIS A 167 17.83 10.64 -8.93
N SER A 168 18.69 10.43 -7.93
CA SER A 168 20.15 10.60 -8.10
C SER A 168 20.81 9.52 -8.98
N SER A 169 20.26 8.30 -9.02
CA SER A 169 20.91 7.15 -9.67
C SER A 169 20.31 6.76 -11.03
N LEU A 170 19.02 7.08 -11.25
CA LEU A 170 18.23 6.56 -12.38
C LEU A 170 17.59 7.66 -13.24
N ASP A 171 17.82 8.94 -12.95
CA ASP A 171 17.30 10.02 -13.78
C ASP A 171 17.98 10.03 -15.16
N GLY A 172 17.18 9.94 -16.23
CA GLY A 172 17.66 9.83 -17.60
C GLY A 172 18.14 8.44 -18.04
N VAL A 173 18.15 7.43 -17.15
CA VAL A 173 18.53 6.06 -17.50
C VAL A 173 17.46 5.46 -18.41
N ARG A 174 17.88 5.05 -19.62
CA ARG A 174 17.01 4.56 -20.73
C ARG A 174 15.98 5.58 -21.25
N GLY A 175 16.21 6.88 -21.04
CA GLY A 175 15.31 7.94 -21.52
C GLY A 175 14.00 8.08 -20.74
N LEU A 176 13.92 7.45 -19.56
CA LEU A 176 12.79 7.56 -18.63
C LEU A 176 13.18 8.49 -17.47
N SER A 177 12.27 9.40 -17.12
CA SER A 177 12.43 10.31 -15.99
C SER A 177 12.45 9.56 -14.66
N GLY A 178 13.22 10.06 -13.68
CA GLY A 178 13.40 9.39 -12.38
C GLY A 178 12.08 9.06 -11.64
N TRP A 179 11.02 9.85 -11.84
CA TRP A 179 9.72 9.58 -11.23
C TRP A 179 8.99 8.36 -11.82
N ARG A 180 9.21 8.02 -13.10
CA ARG A 180 8.65 6.81 -13.71
C ARG A 180 9.32 5.57 -13.14
N TRP A 181 10.64 5.63 -12.96
CA TRP A 181 11.41 4.59 -12.27
C TRP A 181 10.96 4.39 -10.82
N LEU A 182 10.61 5.47 -10.11
CA LEU A 182 10.08 5.39 -8.74
C LEU A 182 8.84 4.50 -8.67
N PHE A 183 7.86 4.71 -9.57
CA PHE A 183 6.64 3.89 -9.59
C PHE A 183 6.91 2.44 -10.01
N ILE A 184 7.81 2.20 -10.97
CA ILE A 184 8.18 0.84 -11.40
C ILE A 184 8.86 0.07 -10.28
N VAL A 185 9.88 0.66 -9.63
CA VAL A 185 10.62 0.03 -8.54
C VAL A 185 9.69 -0.20 -7.35
N SER A 186 8.88 0.78 -6.97
CA SER A 186 7.90 0.63 -5.90
C SER A 186 6.95 -0.54 -6.16
N THR A 187 6.42 -0.63 -7.38
CA THR A 187 5.49 -1.72 -7.74
C THR A 187 6.16 -3.08 -7.71
N PHE A 188 7.39 -3.18 -8.22
CA PHE A 188 8.15 -4.43 -8.22
C PHE A 188 8.40 -4.94 -6.80
N VAL A 189 8.80 -4.05 -5.88
CA VAL A 189 9.02 -4.41 -4.48
C VAL A 189 7.71 -4.86 -3.81
N SER A 190 6.60 -4.19 -4.08
CA SER A 190 5.29 -4.60 -3.53
C SER A 190 4.79 -5.95 -4.07
N ILE A 191 5.07 -6.29 -5.32
CA ILE A 191 4.72 -7.61 -5.90
C ILE A 191 5.60 -8.71 -5.29
N LEU A 192 6.89 -8.44 -5.07
CA LEU A 192 7.79 -9.39 -4.41
C LEU A 192 7.31 -9.73 -2.98
N ASP A 193 6.83 -8.73 -2.25
CA ASP A 193 6.26 -8.93 -0.92
C ASP A 193 5.04 -9.87 -0.97
N GLN A 194 4.16 -9.70 -1.95
CA GLN A 194 3.01 -10.59 -2.17
C GLN A 194 3.38 -12.05 -2.44
N GLU A 195 4.37 -12.29 -3.30
CA GLU A 195 4.90 -13.65 -3.59
C GLU A 195 5.43 -14.32 -2.30
N SER A 196 6.14 -13.56 -1.47
CA SER A 196 6.67 -14.03 -0.19
C SER A 196 5.57 -14.43 0.80
N MET A 197 4.45 -13.70 0.79
CA MET A 197 3.24 -14.02 1.57
C MET A 197 2.60 -15.34 1.08
N PHE A 198 2.42 -15.49 -0.24
CA PHE A 198 1.82 -16.71 -0.79
C PHE A 198 2.62 -17.95 -0.46
N THR A 199 3.95 -17.84 -0.55
CA THR A 199 4.88 -18.92 -0.22
C THR A 199 4.80 -19.28 1.27
N SER A 200 4.82 -18.26 2.14
CA SER A 200 4.74 -18.45 3.60
C SER A 200 3.41 -19.04 4.06
N THR A 201 2.30 -18.64 3.43
CA THR A 201 0.95 -19.14 3.74
C THR A 201 0.77 -20.59 3.27
N ARG A 202 1.41 -20.98 2.17
CA ARG A 202 1.40 -22.36 1.65
C ARG A 202 2.24 -23.31 2.51
N LEU A 203 3.34 -22.85 3.10
CA LEU A 203 4.21 -23.66 3.97
C LEU A 203 3.56 -24.02 5.32
N MET A 204 2.42 -23.42 5.66
CA MET A 204 1.69 -23.67 6.91
C MET A 204 0.41 -24.50 6.73
N ALA A 205 0.02 -24.82 5.49
CA ALA A 205 -1.13 -25.68 5.17
C ALA A 205 -0.66 -27.11 4.89
#